data_AF-A0A815N6T6-F1
#
_entry.id   AF-A0A815N6T6-F1
#
_cell.length_a   1.000
_cell.length_b   1.000
_cell.length_c   1.000
_cell.angle_alpha   90.00
_cell.angle_beta   90.00
_cell.angle_gamma   90.00
#
_symmetry.space_group_name_H-M   'P 1'
#
loop_
_entity.id
_entity.type
_entity.pdbx_description
1 polymer ?
#
loop_
_entity_poly.entity_id
_entity_poly.type
_entity_poly.pdbx_seq_one_letter_code
_entity_poly.pdbx_strand_id
1 'polypeptide(L)'
;MRIVILFGTVFAAGVLDGILAYGTSHMKDIGGLKNWRWLFLLEGLPIIPLGVMTYLFLGSIPDTVQWLDNCEKQLLTNLLREDAGLANSEPTSSARLSWRQVRYVFIDWRIYLYVMIAVGDLAVHKCLTTYLPELAKSMSDSKEVHLMTIPLDFVAYTLKRK
;
A
#
# COMPACT_ATOMS: atom_id res chain seq x y z
N MET A 1 1.58 -17.16 -3.24
CA MET A 1 2.33 -16.36 -4.23
C MET A 1 1.76 -14.94 -4.43
N ARG A 2 0.47 -14.77 -4.75
CA ARG A 2 -0.16 -13.44 -4.93
C ARG A 2 0.06 -12.46 -3.76
N ILE A 3 -0.22 -12.91 -2.54
CA ILE A 3 -0.07 -12.10 -1.32
C ILE A 3 1.39 -11.64 -1.12
N VAL A 4 2.37 -12.50 -1.41
CA VAL A 4 3.80 -12.18 -1.27
C VAL A 4 4.23 -11.11 -2.26
N ILE A 5 3.73 -11.16 -3.50
CA ILE A 5 4.01 -10.13 -4.52
C ILE A 5 3.44 -8.79 -4.08
N LEU A 6 2.18 -8.77 -3.61
CA LEU A 6 1.54 -7.54 -3.12
C LEU A 6 2.31 -6.94 -1.95
N PHE A 7 2.63 -7.72 -0.91
CA PHE A 7 3.42 -7.21 0.21
C PHE A 7 4.85 -6.84 -0.20
N GLY A 8 5.47 -7.56 -1.12
CA GLY A 8 6.80 -7.23 -1.66
C GLY A 8 6.84 -5.84 -2.31
N THR A 9 5.78 -5.44 -3.02
CA THR A 9 5.69 -4.09 -3.60
C THR A 9 5.59 -2.99 -2.55
N VAL A 10 4.95 -3.26 -1.40
CA VAL A 10 4.88 -2.29 -0.28
C VAL A 10 6.26 -2.00 0.29
N PHE A 11 7.09 -3.04 0.48
CA PHE A 11 8.48 -2.86 0.92
C PHE A 11 9.31 -2.10 -0.11
N ALA A 12 9.17 -2.43 -1.40
CA ALA A 12 9.86 -1.71 -2.46
C ALA A 12 9.46 -0.23 -2.51
N ALA A 13 8.17 0.07 -2.32
CA ALA A 13 7.67 1.44 -2.24
C ALA A 13 8.28 2.22 -1.07
N GLY A 14 8.43 1.59 0.11
CA GLY A 14 9.10 2.23 1.25
C GLY A 14 10.56 2.61 0.97
N VAL A 15 11.30 1.77 0.25
CA VAL A 15 12.68 2.09 -0.17
C VAL A 15 12.71 3.27 -1.14
N LEU A 16 11.78 3.31 -2.10
CA LEU A 16 11.67 4.41 -3.07
C LEU A 16 11.30 5.73 -2.37
N ASP A 17 10.40 5.69 -1.39
CA ASP A 17 10.02 6.84 -0.59
C ASP A 17 11.22 7.43 0.18
N GLY A 18 12.06 6.58 0.78
CA GLY A 18 13.30 7.01 1.42
C GLY A 18 14.29 7.70 0.47
N ILE A 19 14.42 7.20 -0.78
CA ILE A 19 15.26 7.82 -1.81
C ILE A 19 14.68 9.18 -2.26
N LEU A 20 13.36 9.27 -2.42
CA LEU A 20 12.67 10.52 -2.77
C LEU A 20 12.78 11.57 -1.66
N ALA A 21 12.67 11.16 -0.40
CA ALA A 21 12.90 12.03 0.76
C ALA A 21 14.34 12.58 0.78
N TYR A 22 15.33 11.73 0.50
CA TYR A 22 16.73 12.17 0.36
C TYR A 22 16.91 13.15 -0.80
N GLY A 23 16.36 12.85 -1.98
CA GLY A 23 16.43 13.71 -3.15
C GLY A 23 15.82 15.09 -2.89
N THR A 24 14.62 15.14 -2.31
CA THR A 24 13.91 16.41 -2.02
C THR A 24 14.60 17.26 -0.94
N SER A 25 15.31 16.63 0.01
CA SER A 25 16.12 17.37 1.00
C SER A 25 17.26 18.19 0.37
N HIS A 26 17.81 17.74 -0.76
CA HIS A 26 18.90 18.40 -1.49
C HIS A 26 18.39 19.44 -2.51
N MET A 27 17.09 19.49 -2.80
CA MET A 27 16.49 20.38 -3.79
C MET A 27 16.06 21.75 -3.24
N LYS A 28 16.70 22.22 -2.16
CA LYS A 28 16.40 23.53 -1.57
C LYS A 28 16.82 24.64 -2.53
N ASP A 29 15.90 25.58 -2.79
CA ASP A 29 16.07 26.75 -3.67
C ASP A 29 16.21 26.47 -5.18
N ILE A 30 16.00 25.23 -5.63
CA ILE A 30 15.87 24.91 -7.05
C ILE A 30 14.50 25.40 -7.54
N GLY A 31 14.51 26.45 -8.37
CA GLY A 31 13.30 27.05 -8.96
C GLY A 31 12.43 27.88 -7.99
N GLY A 32 12.97 28.29 -6.84
CA GLY A 32 12.25 29.12 -5.85
C GLY A 32 11.11 28.41 -5.11
N LEU A 33 11.04 27.08 -5.21
CA LEU A 33 10.01 26.26 -4.58
C LEU A 33 10.52 25.63 -3.27
N LYS A 34 9.62 25.50 -2.29
CA LYS A 34 9.90 24.80 -1.03
C LYS A 34 9.97 23.28 -1.26
N ASN A 35 10.84 22.57 -0.53
CA ASN A 35 11.09 21.13 -0.68
C ASN A 35 9.80 20.28 -0.70
N TRP A 36 8.81 20.60 0.14
CA TRP A 36 7.54 19.87 0.18
C TRP A 36 6.75 19.92 -1.13
N ARG A 37 6.89 21.00 -1.92
CA ARG A 37 6.21 21.11 -3.24
C ARG A 37 6.84 20.19 -4.26
N TRP A 38 8.17 20.06 -4.25
CA TRP A 38 8.89 19.13 -5.11
C TRP A 38 8.54 17.68 -4.80
N LEU A 39 8.31 17.34 -3.53
CA LEU A 39 7.86 16.02 -3.12
C LEU A 39 6.51 15.66 -3.75
N PHE A 40 5.50 16.53 -3.61
CA PHE A 40 4.20 16.31 -4.25
C PHE A 40 4.27 16.24 -5.78
N LEU A 41 5.19 16.99 -6.40
CA LEU A 41 5.33 17.00 -7.84
C LEU A 41 5.98 15.70 -8.34
N LEU A 42 7.01 15.22 -7.66
CA LEU A 42 7.71 13.97 -8.02
C LEU A 42 6.85 12.72 -7.75
N GLU A 43 6.04 12.74 -6.69
CA GLU A 43 5.15 11.62 -6.37
C GLU A 43 3.85 11.68 -7.16
N GLY A 44 3.23 12.85 -7.30
CA GLY A 44 1.92 13.02 -7.94
C GLY A 44 1.96 12.95 -9.48
N LEU A 45 3.00 13.50 -10.12
CA LEU A 45 3.09 13.54 -11.57
C LEU A 45 3.09 12.16 -12.23
N PRO A 46 3.84 11.13 -11.75
CA PRO A 46 3.80 9.80 -12.35
C PRO A 46 2.48 9.04 -12.09
N ILE A 47 1.75 9.38 -11.03
CA ILE A 47 0.48 8.71 -10.69
C ILE A 47 -0.62 9.06 -11.70
N ILE A 48 -0.63 10.29 -12.23
CA ILE A 48 -1.64 10.75 -13.21
C ILE A 48 -1.68 9.85 -14.46
N PRO A 49 -0.57 9.64 -15.22
CA PRO A 49 -0.58 8.75 -16.37
C PRO A 49 -0.81 7.30 -15.98
N LEU A 50 -0.33 6.84 -14.82
CA LEU A 50 -0.63 5.50 -14.30
C LEU A 50 -2.12 5.28 -14.07
N GLY A 51 -2.83 6.30 -13.55
CA GLY A 51 -4.28 6.26 -13.38
C GLY A 51 -5.03 6.19 -14.70
N VAL A 52 -4.60 6.97 -15.71
CA VAL A 52 -5.17 6.92 -17.07
C VAL A 52 -4.91 5.55 -17.71
N MET A 53 -3.70 5.01 -17.60
CA MET A 53 -3.38 3.66 -18.08
C MET A 53 -4.24 2.61 -17.39
N THR A 54 -4.36 2.68 -16.06
CA THR A 54 -5.20 1.74 -15.30
C THR A 54 -6.66 1.82 -15.76
N TYR A 55 -7.20 3.02 -16.01
CA TYR A 55 -8.56 3.17 -16.52
C TYR A 55 -8.75 2.52 -17.91
N LEU A 56 -7.75 2.61 -18.79
CA LEU A 56 -7.81 2.02 -20.13
C LEU A 56 -7.59 0.50 -20.14
N PHE A 57 -6.75 -0.03 -19.25
CA PHE A 57 -6.37 -1.44 -19.24
C PHE A 57 -7.20 -2.31 -18.28
N LEU A 58 -7.80 -1.73 -17.23
CA LEU A 58 -8.57 -2.44 -16.22
C LEU A 58 -10.03 -2.60 -16.66
N GLY A 59 -10.32 -3.72 -17.35
CA GLY A 59 -11.70 -4.11 -17.66
C GLY A 59 -12.46 -4.54 -16.39
N SER A 60 -13.72 -4.14 -16.27
CA SER A 60 -14.57 -4.42 -15.10
C SER A 60 -15.00 -5.88 -14.97
N ILE A 61 -14.92 -6.65 -16.07
CA ILE A 61 -15.37 -8.06 -16.16
C ILE A 61 -14.33 -8.81 -17.02
N PRO A 62 -13.97 -10.06 -16.69
CA PRO A 62 -13.00 -10.85 -17.48
C PRO A 62 -13.32 -10.88 -18.98
N ASP A 63 -14.61 -10.87 -19.34
CA ASP A 63 -15.08 -10.87 -20.72
C ASP A 63 -14.76 -9.57 -21.48
N THR A 64 -14.79 -8.42 -20.79
CA THR A 64 -14.50 -7.10 -21.37
C THR A 64 -13.02 -6.85 -21.63
N VAL A 65 -12.14 -7.68 -21.08
CA VAL A 65 -10.69 -7.50 -21.16
C VAL A 65 -10.17 -8.03 -22.50
N GLN A 66 -9.54 -7.18 -23.31
CA GLN A 66 -9.02 -7.59 -24.63
C GLN A 66 -7.64 -8.27 -24.59
N TRP A 67 -6.89 -8.13 -23.50
CA TRP A 67 -5.54 -8.68 -23.37
C TRP A 67 -5.49 -10.12 -22.85
N LEU A 68 -6.63 -10.68 -22.43
CA LEU A 68 -6.72 -12.02 -21.82
C LEU A 68 -7.17 -13.04 -22.87
N ASP A 69 -6.54 -14.23 -22.90
CA ASP A 69 -6.93 -15.27 -23.85
C ASP A 69 -8.28 -15.90 -23.47
N ASN A 70 -8.99 -16.49 -24.44
CA ASN A 70 -10.32 -17.05 -24.22
C ASN A 70 -10.32 -18.17 -23.16
N CYS A 71 -9.24 -18.97 -23.10
CA CYS A 71 -9.07 -20.00 -22.08
C CYS A 71 -8.91 -19.40 -20.68
N GLU A 72 -8.10 -18.35 -20.55
CA GLU A 72 -7.85 -17.64 -19.29
C GLU A 72 -9.11 -16.92 -18.79
N LYS A 73 -9.89 -16.32 -19.69
CA LYS A 73 -11.19 -15.72 -19.36
C LYS A 73 -12.15 -16.72 -18.73
N GLN A 74 -12.28 -17.91 -19.32
CA GLN A 74 -13.15 -18.95 -18.79
C GLN A 74 -12.68 -19.44 -17.41
N LEU A 75 -11.37 -19.62 -17.23
CA LEU A 75 -10.79 -19.96 -15.94
C LEU A 75 -11.10 -18.89 -14.89
N LEU A 76 -10.89 -17.61 -15.22
CA LEU A 76 -11.13 -16.50 -14.30
C LEU A 76 -12.61 -16.37 -13.92
N THR A 77 -13.51 -16.53 -14.89
CA THR A 77 -14.95 -16.50 -14.65
C THR A 77 -15.40 -17.67 -13.77
N ASN A 78 -14.80 -18.85 -13.92
CA ASN A 78 -15.10 -20.00 -13.06
C ASN A 78 -14.59 -19.79 -11.62
N LEU A 79 -13.37 -19.26 -11.46
CA LEU A 79 -12.83 -18.90 -10.14
C LEU A 79 -13.66 -17.82 -9.45
N LEU A 80 -14.10 -16.79 -10.18
CA LEU A 80 -14.96 -15.73 -9.64
C LEU A 80 -16.32 -16.28 -9.18
N ARG A 81 -16.88 -17.27 -9.88
CA ARG A 81 -18.12 -17.95 -9.46
C ARG A 81 -17.94 -18.77 -8.18
N GLU A 82 -16.79 -19.43 -8.04
CA GLU A 82 -16.42 -20.20 -6.86
C GLU A 82 -16.21 -19.28 -5.64
N ASP A 83 -15.41 -18.21 -5.80
CA ASP A 83 -15.15 -17.23 -4.74
C ASP A 83 -16.40 -16.46 -4.31
N ALA A 84 -17.32 -16.18 -5.23
CA ALA A 84 -18.58 -15.50 -4.90
C ALA A 84 -19.60 -16.40 -4.18
N GLY A 85 -19.37 -17.72 -4.11
CA GLY A 85 -20.35 -18.68 -3.57
C GLY A 85 -21.67 -18.71 -4.36
N LEU A 86 -21.68 -18.16 -5.57
CA LEU A 86 -22.85 -17.97 -6.42
C LEU A 86 -22.74 -18.93 -7.60
N ALA A 87 -23.05 -20.20 -7.37
CA ALA A 87 -23.04 -21.24 -8.40
C ALA A 87 -23.99 -20.95 -9.59
N ASN A 88 -24.88 -19.95 -9.51
CA ASN A 88 -25.98 -19.75 -10.47
C ASN A 88 -26.25 -18.29 -10.90
N SER A 89 -25.38 -17.31 -10.61
CA SER A 89 -25.62 -15.93 -11.08
C SER A 89 -24.56 -15.48 -12.07
N GLU A 90 -25.01 -14.89 -13.18
CA GLU A 90 -24.15 -14.28 -14.19
C GLU A 90 -23.14 -13.30 -13.55
N PRO A 91 -21.91 -13.17 -14.09
CA PRO A 91 -20.89 -12.25 -13.61
C PRO A 91 -21.30 -10.82 -13.97
N THR A 92 -22.38 -10.35 -13.36
CA THR A 92 -22.91 -9.02 -13.55
C THR A 92 -22.22 -8.13 -12.53
N SER A 93 -21.69 -7.00 -13.00
CA SER A 93 -21.04 -5.93 -12.23
C SER A 93 -21.87 -5.41 -11.03
N SER A 94 -23.13 -5.85 -10.89
CA SER A 94 -23.98 -5.61 -9.74
C SER A 94 -24.13 -6.86 -8.86
N ALA A 95 -23.10 -7.20 -8.09
CA ALA A 95 -23.33 -7.95 -6.86
C ALA A 95 -24.20 -7.06 -5.95
N ARG A 96 -25.52 -7.18 -6.05
CA ARG A 96 -26.45 -6.41 -5.22
C ARG A 96 -26.16 -6.83 -3.78
N LEU A 97 -25.52 -5.94 -3.02
CA LEU A 97 -25.26 -6.12 -1.60
C LEU A 97 -26.56 -6.52 -0.92
N SER A 98 -26.67 -7.81 -0.59
CA SER A 98 -27.84 -8.28 0.12
C SER A 98 -27.71 -7.81 1.56
N TRP A 99 -28.69 -7.07 2.05
CA TRP A 99 -28.77 -6.69 3.47
C TRP A 99 -28.62 -7.89 4.41
N ARG A 100 -28.97 -9.08 3.93
CA ARG A 100 -28.74 -10.35 4.63
C ARG A 100 -27.25 -10.66 4.80
N GLN A 101 -26.43 -10.50 3.75
CA GLN A 101 -24.98 -10.71 3.80
C GLN A 101 -24.30 -9.70 4.74
N VAL A 102 -24.70 -8.43 4.66
CA VAL A 102 -24.19 -7.39 5.57
C VAL A 102 -24.48 -7.77 7.03
N ARG A 103 -25.69 -8.24 7.33
CA ARG A 103 -26.04 -8.68 8.69
C ARG A 103 -25.22 -9.89 9.16
N TYR A 104 -24.88 -10.82 8.26
CA TYR A 104 -24.01 -11.96 8.59
C TYR A 104 -22.59 -11.53 8.96
N VAL A 105 -22.03 -10.53 8.26
CA VAL A 105 -20.70 -9.97 8.57
C VAL A 105 -20.67 -9.41 10.00
N PHE A 106 -21.71 -8.72 10.45
CA PHE A 106 -21.76 -8.19 11.81
C PHE A 106 -21.95 -9.23 12.93
N ILE A 107 -22.36 -10.45 12.58
CA ILE A 107 -22.62 -11.53 13.55
C ILE A 107 -21.43 -12.50 13.63
N ASP A 108 -20.59 -12.56 12.60
CA ASP A 108 -19.47 -13.50 12.57
C ASP A 108 -18.34 -13.11 13.54
N TRP A 109 -18.17 -13.91 14.58
CA TRP A 109 -17.13 -13.75 15.60
C TRP A 109 -15.70 -13.77 15.04
N ARG A 110 -15.48 -14.48 13.92
CA ARG A 110 -14.15 -14.59 13.29
C ARG A 110 -13.67 -13.24 12.76
N ILE A 111 -14.60 -12.40 12.31
CA ILE A 111 -14.31 -11.06 11.79
C ILE A 111 -13.83 -10.17 12.93
N TYR A 112 -14.47 -10.24 14.10
CA TYR A 112 -14.03 -9.50 15.28
C TYR A 112 -12.65 -9.94 15.76
N LEU A 113 -12.35 -11.24 15.74
CA LEU A 113 -11.00 -11.72 16.03
C LEU A 113 -9.97 -11.16 15.05
N TYR A 114 -10.27 -11.18 13.75
CA TYR A 114 -9.37 -10.65 12.74
C TYR A 114 -9.13 -9.14 12.93
N VAL A 115 -10.18 -8.37 13.21
CA VAL A 115 -10.09 -6.94 13.53
C VAL A 115 -9.23 -6.72 14.79
N MET A 116 -9.42 -7.52 15.83
CA MET A 116 -8.64 -7.41 17.06
C MET A 116 -7.14 -7.64 16.81
N ILE A 117 -6.79 -8.66 16.03
CA ILE A 117 -5.41 -8.95 15.65
C ILE A 117 -4.84 -7.78 14.81
N ALA A 118 -5.60 -7.30 13.82
CA ALA A 118 -5.17 -6.19 12.95
C ALA A 118 -4.96 -4.88 13.71
N VAL A 119 -5.84 -4.56 14.68
CA VAL A 119 -5.68 -3.39 15.55
C VAL A 119 -4.45 -3.54 16.46
N GLY A 120 -4.21 -4.75 16.98
CA GLY A 120 -3.01 -5.04 17.75
C GLY A 120 -1.72 -4.82 16.96
N ASP A 121 -1.67 -5.33 15.73
CA ASP A 121 -0.55 -5.12 14.80
C ASP A 121 -0.30 -3.63 14.52
N LEU A 122 -1.36 -2.89 14.17
CA LEU A 122 -1.28 -1.45 13.94
C LEU A 122 -0.80 -0.68 15.16
N ALA A 123 -1.30 -1.03 16.36
CA ALA A 123 -0.90 -0.38 17.60
C ALA A 123 0.59 -0.59 17.89
N VAL A 124 1.09 -1.82 17.75
CA VAL A 124 2.52 -2.12 17.95
C VAL A 124 3.38 -1.35 16.95
N HIS A 125 3.02 -1.37 15.67
CA HIS A 125 3.76 -0.67 14.62
C HIS A 125 3.80 0.86 14.84
N LYS A 126 2.68 1.46 15.24
CA LYS A 126 2.59 2.91 15.53
C LYS A 126 3.34 3.31 16.79
N CYS A 127 3.28 2.51 17.84
CA CYS A 127 4.09 2.73 19.04
C CYS A 127 5.57 2.70 18.69
N LEU A 128 6.03 1.67 17.96
CA LEU A 128 7.43 1.53 17.61
C LEU A 128 7.93 2.74 16.80
N THR A 129 7.20 3.14 15.76
CA THR A 129 7.58 4.29 14.91
C THR A 129 7.55 5.64 15.63
N THR A 130 6.69 5.81 16.64
CA THR A 130 6.56 7.06 17.39
C THR A 130 7.58 7.18 18.52
N TYR A 131 7.88 6.09 19.24
CA TYR A 131 8.81 6.12 20.38
C TYR A 131 10.28 5.99 19.99
N LEU A 132 10.60 5.37 18.85
CA LEU A 132 11.97 5.28 18.32
C LEU A 132 12.70 6.65 18.25
N PRO A 133 12.11 7.72 17.69
CA PRO A 133 12.76 9.04 17.67
C PRO A 133 12.91 9.66 19.07
N GLU A 134 11.97 9.44 19.98
CA GLU A 134 12.05 9.94 21.36
C GLU A 134 13.16 9.25 22.16
N LEU A 135 13.28 7.92 22.04
CA LEU A 135 14.37 7.15 22.63
C LEU A 135 15.73 7.60 22.06
N ALA A 136 15.84 7.75 20.74
CA ALA A 136 17.07 8.24 20.11
C ALA A 136 17.46 9.65 20.61
N LYS A 137 16.48 10.52 20.85
CA LYS A 137 16.69 11.87 21.39
C LYS A 137 17.11 11.89 22.84
N SER A 138 16.69 10.90 23.64
CA SER A 138 17.11 10.77 25.04
C SER A 138 18.56 10.30 25.20
N MET A 139 19.15 9.67 24.18
CA MET A 139 20.46 9.03 24.25
C MET A 139 21.60 9.86 23.61
N SER A 140 21.31 10.90 22.83
CA SER A 140 22.34 11.70 22.14
C SER A 140 22.05 13.20 22.14
N ASP A 141 23.13 13.99 22.17
CA ASP A 141 23.13 15.44 22.34
C ASP A 141 22.64 16.14 21.05
N SER A 142 21.31 16.39 20.99
CA SER A 142 20.46 17.23 20.13
C SER A 142 20.72 17.43 18.62
N LYS A 143 21.96 17.44 18.10
CA LYS A 143 22.26 17.76 16.68
C LYS A 143 22.47 16.52 15.81
N GLU A 144 23.03 15.43 16.35
CA GLU A 144 23.20 14.17 15.60
C GLU A 144 21.93 13.31 15.56
N VAL A 145 21.03 13.49 16.53
CA VAL A 145 19.74 12.77 16.62
C VAL A 145 18.79 13.12 15.46
N HIS A 146 18.81 14.37 15.00
CA HIS A 146 17.96 14.80 13.88
C HIS A 146 18.38 14.16 12.54
N LEU A 147 19.65 13.77 12.41
CA LEU A 147 20.14 13.03 11.25
C LEU A 147 19.80 11.54 11.34
N MET A 148 19.67 11.00 12.56
CA MET A 148 19.25 9.61 12.81
C MET A 148 17.74 9.36 12.72
N THR A 149 16.92 10.43 12.63
CA THR A 149 15.45 10.34 12.55
C THR A 149 14.88 10.48 11.14
N ILE A 150 15.74 10.75 10.16
CA ILE A 150 15.48 10.41 8.74
C ILE A 150 15.23 8.89 8.72
N PRO A 151 14.15 8.39 8.08
CA PRO A 151 13.54 7.08 8.33
C PRO A 151 14.56 5.98 8.62
N LEU A 152 14.34 5.20 9.69
CA LEU A 152 15.27 4.20 10.25
C LEU A 152 15.89 3.23 9.23
N ASP A 153 15.31 3.09 8.05
CA ASP A 153 15.89 2.38 6.91
C ASP A 153 17.24 2.97 6.46
N PHE A 154 17.42 4.30 6.55
CA PHE A 154 18.64 5.02 6.18
C PHE A 154 19.78 4.79 7.19
N VAL A 155 19.45 4.72 8.49
CA VAL A 155 20.42 4.47 9.57
C VAL A 155 20.81 2.99 9.65
N ALA A 156 19.88 2.07 9.36
CA ALA A 156 20.18 0.64 9.27
C ALA A 156 21.18 0.31 8.14
N TYR A 157 21.15 1.07 7.04
CA TYR A 157 22.06 0.87 5.91
C TYR A 157 23.49 1.40 6.17
N THR A 158 23.64 2.51 6.91
CA THR A 158 24.96 3.07 7.24
C THR A 158 25.69 2.25 8.30
N LEU A 159 24.97 1.57 9.19
CA LEU A 159 25.54 0.65 10.19
C LEU A 159 25.99 -0.70 9.62
N LYS A 160 25.60 -1.06 8.38
CA LYS A 160 26.10 -2.26 7.69
C LYS A 160 27.48 -2.07 7.05
N ARG A 161 28.10 -0.91 7.25
CA ARG A 161 29.44 -0.57 6.76
C ARG A 161 30.39 -0.23 7.91
N LYS A 162 30.56 -1.19 8.82
CA LYS A 162 31.79 -1.38 9.60
C LYS A 162 32.10 -2.86 9.67
#